data_AF-A0A1S3NCE0-F1
#
_entry.id   AF-A0A1S3NCE0-F1
#
_cell.length_a   1.000
_cell.length_b   1.000
_cell.length_c   1.000
_cell.angle_alpha   90.00
_cell.angle_beta   90.00
_cell.angle_gamma   90.00
#
_symmetry.space_group_name_H-M   'P 1'
#
loop_
_entity.id
_entity.type
_entity.pdbx_description
1 polymer ?
#
loop_
_entity_poly.entity_id
_entity_poly.type
_entity_poly.pdbx_seq_one_letter_code
_entity_poly.pdbx_strand_id
1 'polypeptide(L)'
;MARSAKTALVLCLDVGFSMSNSAPGQETPFQLAKKVIQKFVQRQVFAENKDELALVLFGSDDTKNNLAKDGQYQNISVHRQLMIPNFELLEEIQNDVHPGSQQADWLDALVVCMDLLQNETLGKRYERLNIVLLTDLNTPSSPDQLDVIIGNLKRAGVTLQFFLPFPVDGGGSNPPYGGKGLSAEQQQGLEMTKQVMMSLDEDDGLEEVYTFR
;
A
#
# COMPACT_ATOMS: atom_id res chain seq x y z
N MET A 1 -12.83 6.04 -32.03
CA MET A 1 -11.68 5.49 -31.30
C MET A 1 -12.10 5.33 -29.86
N ALA A 2 -12.13 4.12 -29.32
CA ALA A 2 -12.39 3.92 -27.90
C ALA A 2 -11.27 4.62 -27.13
N ARG A 3 -11.63 5.58 -26.29
CA ARG A 3 -10.68 6.30 -25.45
C ARG A 3 -10.14 5.25 -24.48
N SER A 4 -8.83 4.99 -24.51
CA SER A 4 -8.23 4.07 -23.54
C SER A 4 -8.50 4.61 -22.14
N ALA A 5 -9.15 3.80 -21.31
CA ALA A 5 -9.35 4.03 -19.89
C ALA A 5 -7.99 4.33 -19.25
N LYS A 6 -7.84 5.49 -18.60
CA LYS A 6 -6.60 5.86 -17.90
C LYS A 6 -6.80 5.67 -16.41
N THR A 7 -5.94 4.89 -15.77
CA THR A 7 -5.94 4.69 -14.32
C THR A 7 -4.83 5.52 -13.67
N ALA A 8 -5.11 6.07 -12.48
CA ALA A 8 -4.08 6.57 -11.58
C ALA A 8 -3.96 5.60 -10.40
N LEU A 9 -2.75 5.12 -10.16
CA LEU A 9 -2.45 4.12 -9.14
C LEU A 9 -1.40 4.66 -8.17
N VAL A 10 -1.60 4.46 -6.88
CA VAL A 10 -0.53 4.60 -5.88
C VAL A 10 -0.16 3.22 -5.36
N LEU A 11 1.11 2.85 -5.53
CA LEU A 11 1.70 1.75 -4.78
C LEU A 11 2.18 2.32 -3.44
N CYS A 12 1.64 1.82 -2.33
CA CYS A 12 2.01 2.24 -0.99
C CYS A 12 2.66 1.06 -0.27
N LEU A 13 3.99 1.11 -0.18
CA LEU A 13 4.81 0.03 0.37
C LEU A 13 5.25 0.35 1.80
N ASP A 14 4.99 -0.59 2.70
CA ASP A 14 5.59 -0.61 4.02
C ASP A 14 7.06 -1.01 3.91
N VAL A 15 7.93 -0.11 4.33
CA VAL A 15 9.37 -0.33 4.45
C VAL A 15 9.81 -0.36 5.91
N GLY A 16 8.88 -0.37 6.86
CA GLY A 16 9.19 -0.32 8.28
C GLY A 16 9.97 -1.52 8.79
N PHE A 17 10.50 -1.39 10.00
CA PHE A 17 11.37 -2.41 10.61
C PHE A 17 10.73 -3.81 10.66
N SER A 18 9.41 -3.90 10.90
CA SER A 18 8.69 -5.18 10.99
C SER A 18 8.74 -5.98 9.70
N MET A 19 8.70 -5.30 8.55
CA MET A 19 8.73 -5.91 7.21
C MET A 19 10.04 -6.64 6.90
N SER A 20 11.10 -6.41 7.69
CA SER A 20 12.39 -7.11 7.55
C SER A 20 12.50 -8.38 8.39
N ASN A 21 11.49 -8.73 9.18
CA ASN A 21 11.54 -9.90 10.05
C ASN A 21 11.04 -11.16 9.33
N SER A 22 11.85 -12.21 9.34
CA SER A 22 11.45 -13.55 8.86
C SER A 22 12.14 -14.67 9.63
N ALA A 23 11.59 -15.88 9.52
CA ALA A 23 12.26 -17.07 10.00
C ALA A 23 13.55 -17.34 9.19
N PRO A 24 14.58 -17.95 9.80
CA PRO A 24 15.82 -18.28 9.09
C PRO A 24 15.58 -19.04 7.79
N GLY A 25 16.16 -18.54 6.69
CA GLY A 25 16.03 -19.15 5.36
C GLY A 25 14.74 -18.82 4.61
N GLN A 26 13.85 -17.99 5.17
CA GLN A 26 12.67 -17.47 4.49
C GLN A 26 12.84 -16.03 4.02
N GLU A 27 12.24 -15.69 2.89
CA GLU A 27 12.17 -14.31 2.43
C GLU A 27 11.35 -13.46 3.38
N THR A 28 11.78 -12.21 3.57
CA THR A 28 11.06 -11.25 4.40
C THR A 28 9.80 -10.75 3.71
N PRO A 29 8.78 -10.28 4.46
CA PRO A 29 7.62 -9.59 3.91
C PRO A 29 8.02 -8.47 2.94
N PHE A 30 9.04 -7.67 3.29
CA PHE A 30 9.60 -6.64 2.41
C PHE A 30 10.09 -7.21 1.07
N GLN A 31 10.88 -8.30 1.10
CA GLN A 31 11.40 -8.91 -0.13
C GLN A 31 10.27 -9.43 -1.02
N LEU A 32 9.25 -10.04 -0.42
CA LEU A 32 8.08 -10.55 -1.15
C LEU A 32 7.26 -9.40 -1.75
N ALA A 33 6.94 -8.37 -0.96
CA ALA A 33 6.22 -7.18 -1.41
C ALA A 33 6.97 -6.44 -2.54
N LYS A 34 8.28 -6.28 -2.40
CA LYS A 34 9.15 -5.69 -3.43
C LYS A 34 9.10 -6.49 -4.74
N LYS A 35 9.10 -7.83 -4.69
CA LYS A 35 8.92 -8.67 -5.88
C LYS A 35 7.54 -8.50 -6.53
N VAL A 36 6.47 -8.38 -5.73
CA VAL A 36 5.12 -8.11 -6.25
C VAL A 36 5.10 -6.79 -7.02
N ILE A 37 5.61 -5.72 -6.41
CA ILE A 37 5.72 -4.39 -7.04
C ILE A 37 6.58 -4.45 -8.31
N GLN A 38 7.76 -5.09 -8.28
CA GLN A 38 8.64 -5.19 -9.45
C GLN A 38 7.94 -5.89 -10.61
N LYS A 39 7.29 -7.04 -10.36
CA LYS A 39 6.54 -7.76 -11.40
C LYS A 39 5.38 -6.92 -11.94
N PHE A 40 4.67 -6.22 -11.06
CA PHE A 40 3.57 -5.35 -11.43
C PHE A 40 4.06 -4.23 -12.37
N VAL A 41 5.04 -3.44 -11.92
CA VAL A 41 5.60 -2.31 -12.70
C VAL A 41 6.21 -2.81 -14.01
N GLN A 42 6.93 -3.93 -14.00
CA GLN A 42 7.53 -4.52 -15.18
C GLN A 42 6.46 -4.85 -16.24
N ARG A 43 5.31 -5.39 -15.81
CA ARG A 43 4.18 -5.65 -16.71
C ARG A 43 3.62 -4.36 -17.31
N GLN A 44 3.49 -3.30 -16.51
CA GLN A 44 2.98 -2.00 -16.98
C GLN A 44 3.92 -1.39 -18.04
N VAL A 45 5.23 -1.37 -17.77
CA VAL A 45 6.25 -0.85 -18.69
C VAL A 45 6.22 -1.58 -20.03
N PHE A 46 6.18 -2.93 -20.02
CA PHE A 46 6.16 -3.70 -21.27
C PHE A 46 4.82 -3.68 -22.02
N ALA A 47 3.72 -3.44 -21.32
CA ALA A 47 2.41 -3.31 -21.95
C ALA A 47 2.20 -1.93 -22.62
N GLU A 48 3.12 -0.98 -22.39
CA GLU A 48 3.06 0.40 -22.88
C GLU A 48 1.71 1.10 -22.60
N ASN A 49 1.08 0.78 -21.46
CA ASN A 49 -0.18 1.41 -21.08
C ASN A 49 0.02 2.87 -20.68
N LYS A 50 -1.08 3.63 -20.67
CA LYS A 50 -1.08 5.06 -20.31
C LYS A 50 -1.45 5.30 -18.85
N ASP A 51 -1.51 4.24 -18.07
CA ASP A 51 -1.76 4.31 -16.64
C ASP A 51 -0.59 5.02 -15.98
N GLU A 52 -0.90 5.85 -14.99
CA GLU A 52 0.12 6.54 -14.21
C GLU A 52 0.19 5.93 -12.82
N LEU A 53 1.41 5.88 -12.30
CA LEU A 53 1.78 5.24 -11.07
C LEU A 53 2.59 6.20 -10.21
N ALA A 54 2.25 6.26 -8.93
CA ALA A 54 3.06 6.86 -7.89
C ALA A 54 3.54 5.78 -6.91
N LEU A 55 4.67 6.03 -6.25
CA LEU A 55 5.22 5.16 -5.21
C LEU A 55 5.36 5.95 -3.90
N VAL A 56 4.64 5.50 -2.89
CA VAL A 56 4.71 5.98 -1.51
C VAL A 56 5.34 4.89 -0.65
N LEU A 57 6.27 5.29 0.21
CA LEU A 57 6.93 4.42 1.19
C LEU A 57 6.53 4.90 2.59
N PHE A 58 6.14 4.00 3.48
CA PHE A 58 5.89 4.33 4.89
C PHE A 58 6.69 3.44 5.81
N GLY A 59 7.09 3.97 6.97
CA GLY A 59 8.13 3.37 7.81
C GLY A 59 9.56 3.71 7.36
N SER A 60 9.73 4.69 6.47
CA SER A 60 11.05 5.18 6.04
C SER A 60 11.74 5.99 7.13
N ASP A 61 13.08 6.09 7.07
CA ASP A 61 13.86 6.90 8.02
C ASP A 61 13.64 8.41 7.81
N ASP A 62 13.29 8.79 6.59
CA ASP A 62 12.99 10.13 6.14
C ASP A 62 11.48 10.36 5.99
N THR A 63 11.08 11.63 6.07
CA THR A 63 9.70 12.08 5.88
C THR A 63 9.63 13.06 4.73
N LYS A 64 8.92 12.70 3.66
CA LYS A 64 8.79 13.51 2.45
C LYS A 64 7.39 13.41 1.87
N ASN A 65 6.44 14.11 2.49
CA ASN A 65 5.08 14.23 1.99
C ASN A 65 4.50 15.63 2.32
N ASN A 66 3.43 16.03 1.63
CA ASN A 66 2.87 17.38 1.75
C ASN A 66 2.10 17.61 3.06
N LEU A 67 1.68 16.54 3.73
CA LEU A 67 0.89 16.61 4.96
C LEU A 67 1.78 16.65 6.22
N ALA A 68 3.06 16.33 6.09
CA ALA A 68 4.03 16.28 7.18
C ALA A 68 4.19 17.65 7.84
N LYS A 69 3.47 17.86 8.95
CA LYS A 69 3.49 19.09 9.73
C LYS A 69 3.16 18.79 11.18
N ASP A 70 3.75 19.54 12.10
CA ASP A 70 3.43 19.49 13.53
C ASP A 70 3.49 18.07 14.14
N GLY A 71 4.37 17.21 13.61
CA GLY A 71 4.58 15.83 14.06
C GLY A 71 3.59 14.80 13.51
N GLN A 72 2.70 15.16 12.59
CA GLN A 72 1.79 14.23 11.91
C GLN A 72 2.36 13.72 10.59
N TYR A 73 1.89 12.56 10.12
CA TYR A 73 2.30 11.93 8.85
C TYR A 73 3.81 11.75 8.71
N GLN A 74 4.48 11.41 9.82
CA GLN A 74 5.92 11.18 9.87
C GLN A 74 6.30 9.81 9.31
N ASN A 75 7.55 9.67 8.89
CA ASN A 75 8.14 8.44 8.37
C ASN A 75 7.40 7.93 7.11
N ILE A 76 6.77 8.85 6.38
CA ILE A 76 6.07 8.59 5.11
C ILE A 76 6.72 9.46 4.04
N SER A 77 7.13 8.84 2.95
CA SER A 77 7.84 9.48 1.85
C SER A 77 7.22 9.16 0.51
N VAL A 78 6.85 10.19 -0.25
CA VAL A 78 6.49 10.06 -1.65
C VAL A 78 7.79 9.92 -2.44
N HIS A 79 8.15 8.65 -2.70
CA HIS A 79 9.37 8.30 -3.43
C HIS A 79 9.26 8.73 -4.89
N ARG A 80 8.10 8.50 -5.52
CA ARG A 80 7.83 8.91 -6.89
C ARG A 80 6.41 9.47 -7.04
N GLN A 81 6.33 10.62 -7.70
CA GLN A 81 5.07 11.26 -8.09
C GLN A 81 4.36 10.48 -9.21
N LEU A 82 3.11 10.83 -9.51
CA LEU A 82 2.27 10.15 -10.48
C LEU A 82 2.84 10.33 -11.90
N MET A 83 3.35 9.25 -12.48
CA MET A 83 3.93 9.25 -13.82
C MET A 83 3.69 7.93 -14.56
N ILE A 84 3.79 7.93 -15.88
CA ILE A 84 3.79 6.67 -16.64
C ILE A 84 5.04 5.87 -16.23
N PRO A 85 4.90 4.63 -15.76
CA PRO A 85 6.04 3.85 -15.29
C PRO A 85 7.04 3.61 -16.43
N ASN A 86 8.32 3.64 -16.10
CA ASN A 86 9.44 3.45 -17.04
C ASN A 86 10.51 2.53 -16.42
N PHE A 87 11.58 2.24 -17.18
CA PHE A 87 12.68 1.41 -16.69
C PHE A 87 13.42 2.02 -15.50
N GLU A 88 13.50 3.35 -15.44
CA GLU A 88 14.10 4.06 -14.30
C GLU A 88 13.35 3.75 -12.99
N LEU A 89 12.00 3.69 -13.01
CA LEU A 89 11.23 3.29 -11.83
C LEU A 89 11.59 1.85 -11.39
N LEU A 90 11.82 0.94 -12.33
CA LEU A 90 12.21 -0.44 -12.02
C LEU A 90 13.60 -0.49 -11.36
N GLU A 91 14.53 0.32 -11.87
CA GLU A 91 15.87 0.46 -11.30
C GLU A 91 15.82 1.07 -9.90
N GLU A 92 15.06 2.14 -9.69
CA GLU A 92 14.83 2.77 -8.38
C GLU A 92 14.23 1.77 -7.37
N ILE A 93 13.17 1.04 -7.76
CA ILE A 93 12.58 0.01 -6.91
C ILE A 93 13.63 -1.05 -6.55
N GLN A 94 14.44 -1.48 -7.53
CA GLN A 94 15.45 -2.50 -7.29
C GLN A 94 16.57 -2.02 -6.37
N ASN A 95 17.10 -0.82 -6.61
CA ASN A 95 18.38 -0.37 -6.07
C ASN A 95 18.25 0.62 -4.91
N ASP A 96 17.18 1.41 -4.86
CA ASP A 96 17.05 2.55 -3.93
C ASP A 96 15.98 2.32 -2.86
N VAL A 97 14.99 1.46 -3.14
CA VAL A 97 13.98 1.09 -2.14
C VAL A 97 14.56 0.02 -1.21
N HIS A 98 14.79 0.42 0.04
CA HIS A 98 15.33 -0.39 1.13
C HIS A 98 14.40 -0.40 2.35
N PRO A 99 14.52 -1.39 3.25
CA PRO A 99 13.87 -1.31 4.54
C PRO A 99 14.42 -0.13 5.36
N GLY A 100 13.52 0.61 5.98
CA GLY A 100 13.81 1.62 6.99
C GLY A 100 13.89 1.03 8.40
N SER A 101 14.24 1.89 9.35
CA SER A 101 14.33 1.58 10.77
C SER A 101 13.16 2.10 11.60
N GLN A 102 12.24 2.84 10.96
CA GLN A 102 11.09 3.46 11.61
C GLN A 102 9.81 2.64 11.41
N GLN A 103 8.73 3.13 12.02
CA GLN A 103 7.37 2.67 11.80
C GLN A 103 6.48 3.88 11.52
N ALA A 104 5.41 3.65 10.76
CA ALA A 104 4.36 4.63 10.51
C ALA A 104 3.00 3.94 10.57
N ASP A 105 1.97 4.71 10.87
CA ASP A 105 0.59 4.26 10.80
C ASP A 105 0.18 4.10 9.32
N TRP A 106 -0.33 2.92 8.95
CA TRP A 106 -0.76 2.67 7.58
C TRP A 106 -2.02 3.48 7.21
N LEU A 107 -2.83 3.91 8.20
CA LEU A 107 -3.95 4.82 7.98
C LEU A 107 -3.46 6.21 7.59
N ASP A 108 -2.41 6.71 8.24
CA ASP A 108 -1.75 7.96 7.86
C ASP A 108 -1.15 7.84 6.45
N ALA A 109 -0.55 6.70 6.11
CA ALA A 109 -0.04 6.44 4.78
C ALA A 109 -1.16 6.46 3.72
N LEU A 110 -2.33 5.88 4.01
CA LEU A 110 -3.50 5.98 3.13
C LEU A 110 -3.95 7.43 2.92
N VAL A 111 -3.98 8.25 3.97
CA VAL A 111 -4.33 9.67 3.85
C VAL A 111 -3.32 10.40 2.95
N VAL A 112 -2.02 10.12 3.09
CA VAL A 112 -0.98 10.68 2.19
C VAL A 112 -1.19 10.22 0.74
N CYS A 113 -1.53 8.95 0.50
CA CYS A 113 -1.84 8.45 -0.84
C CYS A 113 -3.07 9.15 -1.45
N MET A 114 -4.09 9.39 -0.64
CA MET A 114 -5.29 10.10 -1.07
C MET A 114 -5.00 11.57 -1.43
N ASP A 115 -4.22 12.28 -0.61
CA ASP A 115 -3.78 13.65 -0.90
C ASP A 115 -2.99 13.70 -2.22
N LEU A 116 -2.07 12.75 -2.41
CA LEU A 116 -1.29 12.63 -3.64
C LEU A 116 -2.18 12.45 -4.87
N LEU A 117 -3.12 11.50 -4.83
CA LEU A 117 -4.08 11.28 -5.92
C LEU A 117 -4.92 12.53 -6.18
N GLN A 118 -5.45 13.17 -5.13
CA GLN A 118 -6.30 14.35 -5.28
C GLN A 118 -5.55 15.51 -5.95
N ASN A 119 -4.31 15.76 -5.52
CA ASN A 119 -3.49 16.86 -6.03
C ASN A 119 -3.01 16.60 -7.47
N GLU A 120 -2.56 15.39 -7.79
CA GLU A 120 -1.93 15.12 -9.09
C GLU A 120 -2.91 14.73 -10.19
N THR A 121 -4.16 14.41 -9.83
CA THR A 121 -5.24 14.14 -10.78
C THR A 121 -6.13 15.36 -11.04
N LEU A 122 -5.93 16.46 -10.31
CA LEU A 122 -6.70 17.68 -10.50
C LEU A 122 -6.61 18.20 -11.95
N GLY A 123 -7.77 18.42 -12.57
CA GLY A 123 -7.87 18.89 -13.96
C GLY A 123 -7.56 17.82 -15.03
N LYS A 124 -7.20 16.60 -14.64
CA LYS A 124 -7.02 15.44 -15.53
C LYS A 124 -8.23 14.51 -15.42
N ARG A 125 -8.46 13.69 -16.45
CA ARG A 125 -9.52 12.67 -16.44
C ARG A 125 -8.91 11.29 -16.29
N TYR A 126 -9.32 10.58 -15.24
CA TYR A 126 -9.03 9.17 -15.01
C TYR A 126 -10.36 8.43 -14.90
N GLU A 127 -10.35 7.17 -15.32
CA GLU A 127 -11.50 6.28 -15.20
C GLU A 127 -11.53 5.59 -13.84
N ARG A 128 -10.34 5.31 -13.29
CA ARG A 128 -10.18 4.67 -11.98
C ARG A 128 -9.04 5.32 -11.21
N LEU A 129 -9.27 5.51 -9.91
CA LEU A 129 -8.25 5.86 -8.93
C LEU A 129 -8.08 4.64 -8.02
N ASN A 130 -6.86 4.15 -7.85
CA ASN A 130 -6.59 2.96 -7.06
C ASN A 130 -5.42 3.18 -6.11
N ILE A 131 -5.49 2.60 -4.92
CA ILE A 131 -4.38 2.49 -3.99
C ILE A 131 -4.12 1.00 -3.76
N VAL A 132 -2.87 0.58 -3.81
CA VAL A 132 -2.44 -0.77 -3.44
C VAL A 132 -1.53 -0.64 -2.23
N LEU A 133 -1.95 -1.14 -1.08
CA LEU A 133 -1.18 -1.14 0.16
C LEU A 133 -0.48 -2.49 0.35
N LEU A 134 0.83 -2.49 0.60
CA LEU A 134 1.61 -3.69 0.86
C LEU A 134 2.28 -3.58 2.24
N THR A 135 1.86 -4.40 3.20
CA THR A 135 2.29 -4.30 4.61
C THR A 135 2.16 -5.62 5.34
N ASP A 136 2.84 -5.75 6.48
CA ASP A 136 2.68 -6.87 7.40
C ASP A 136 1.69 -6.59 8.54
N LEU A 137 1.09 -5.39 8.57
CA LEU A 137 0.17 -4.89 9.60
C LEU A 137 0.72 -4.98 11.03
N ASN A 138 2.05 -5.04 11.18
CA ASN A 138 2.70 -5.24 12.47
C ASN A 138 3.24 -3.91 13.05
N THR A 139 2.45 -2.85 12.88
CA THR A 139 2.68 -1.52 13.45
C THR A 139 1.42 -1.04 14.15
N PRO A 140 1.53 -0.26 15.24
CA PRO A 140 0.37 0.36 15.87
C PRO A 140 -0.38 1.25 14.88
N SER A 141 -1.71 1.19 14.90
CA SER A 141 -2.57 2.05 14.07
C SER A 141 -3.70 2.64 14.90
N SER A 142 -4.06 3.90 14.65
CA SER A 142 -5.10 4.59 15.39
C SER A 142 -6.47 4.45 14.72
N PRO A 143 -7.46 3.78 15.35
CA PRO A 143 -8.78 3.60 14.77
C PRO A 143 -9.63 4.88 14.77
N ASP A 144 -9.21 5.93 15.49
CA ASP A 144 -10.01 7.13 15.74
C ASP A 144 -10.48 7.86 14.47
N GLN A 145 -9.74 7.73 13.37
CA GLN A 145 -10.04 8.38 12.10
C GLN A 145 -10.57 7.43 11.02
N LEU A 146 -10.78 6.15 11.35
CA LEU A 146 -11.11 5.11 10.38
C LEU A 146 -12.37 5.43 9.57
N ASP A 147 -13.45 5.82 10.24
CA ASP A 147 -14.73 6.15 9.58
C ASP A 147 -14.60 7.37 8.65
N VAL A 148 -13.77 8.35 9.05
CA VAL A 148 -13.50 9.55 8.24
C VAL A 148 -12.71 9.17 6.99
N ILE A 149 -11.70 8.33 7.12
CA ILE A 149 -10.88 7.83 6.00
C ILE A 149 -11.75 7.03 5.02
N ILE A 150 -12.57 6.10 5.52
CA ILE A 150 -13.52 5.32 4.70
C ILE A 150 -14.48 6.27 3.95
N GLY A 151 -15.06 7.25 4.66
CA GLY A 151 -15.94 8.24 4.05
C GLY A 151 -15.25 9.05 2.96
N ASN A 152 -13.98 9.40 3.14
CA ASN A 152 -13.19 10.12 2.14
C ASN A 152 -12.91 9.24 0.91
N LEU A 153 -12.51 7.97 1.11
CA LEU A 153 -12.25 7.01 0.03
C LEU A 153 -13.48 6.84 -0.87
N LYS A 154 -14.66 6.64 -0.25
CA LYS A 154 -15.94 6.54 -0.97
C LYS A 154 -16.25 7.79 -1.79
N ARG A 155 -16.14 8.98 -1.17
CA ARG A 155 -16.44 10.25 -1.86
C ARG A 155 -15.48 10.52 -3.02
N ALA A 156 -14.22 10.11 -2.89
CA ALA A 156 -13.22 10.26 -3.94
C ALA A 156 -13.31 9.18 -5.03
N GLY A 157 -14.10 8.11 -4.83
CA GLY A 157 -14.18 6.99 -5.77
C GLY A 157 -12.86 6.23 -5.90
N VAL A 158 -12.06 6.18 -4.83
CA VAL A 158 -10.77 5.49 -4.80
C VAL A 158 -11.02 4.03 -4.42
N THR A 159 -10.57 3.10 -5.27
CA THR A 159 -10.54 1.67 -4.95
C THR A 159 -9.28 1.33 -4.17
N LEU A 160 -9.33 0.27 -3.37
CA LEU A 160 -8.26 -0.13 -2.49
C LEU A 160 -7.99 -1.62 -2.66
N GLN A 161 -6.72 -2.01 -2.60
CA GLN A 161 -6.27 -3.40 -2.59
C GLN A 161 -5.20 -3.57 -1.52
N PHE A 162 -5.22 -4.70 -0.82
CA PHE A 162 -4.19 -5.03 0.18
C PHE A 162 -3.38 -6.23 -0.29
N PHE A 163 -2.07 -6.20 -0.02
CA PHE A 163 -1.21 -7.37 -0.10
C PHE A 163 -0.54 -7.58 1.25
N LEU A 164 -0.77 -8.76 1.82
CA LEU A 164 -0.35 -9.13 3.17
C LEU A 164 0.55 -10.40 3.13
N PRO A 165 1.36 -10.65 4.17
CA PRO A 165 2.09 -11.91 4.29
C PRO A 165 1.20 -13.10 4.73
N PHE A 166 -0.07 -12.85 5.01
CA PHE A 166 -1.06 -13.83 5.44
C PHE A 166 -2.42 -13.62 4.77
N PRO A 167 -3.25 -14.67 4.67
CA PRO A 167 -4.60 -14.54 4.12
C PRO A 167 -5.52 -13.73 5.04
N VAL A 168 -6.58 -13.16 4.44
CA VAL A 168 -7.55 -12.28 5.12
C VAL A 168 -8.33 -12.96 6.25
N ASP A 169 -8.42 -14.28 6.23
CA ASP A 169 -9.01 -15.08 7.31
C ASP A 169 -8.05 -15.28 8.51
N GLY A 170 -6.83 -14.75 8.44
CA GLY A 170 -5.80 -14.81 9.48
C GLY A 170 -4.97 -16.09 9.48
N GLY A 171 -5.08 -16.93 8.45
CA GLY A 171 -4.25 -18.13 8.26
C GLY A 171 -4.73 -19.36 8.99
N GLY A 172 -5.83 -19.29 9.74
CA GLY A 172 -6.46 -20.45 10.41
C GLY A 172 -5.44 -21.37 11.10
N SER A 173 -5.42 -22.64 10.69
CA SER A 173 -4.52 -23.70 11.21
C SER A 173 -3.08 -23.63 10.71
N ASN A 174 -2.78 -22.79 9.70
CA ASN A 174 -1.47 -22.66 9.05
C ASN A 174 -0.95 -21.21 9.17
N PRO A 175 -0.29 -20.89 10.29
CA PRO A 175 0.17 -19.54 10.57
C PRO A 175 1.24 -19.09 9.55
N PRO A 176 1.23 -17.81 9.15
CA PRO A 176 2.05 -17.28 8.04
C PRO A 176 3.57 -17.42 8.20
N TYR A 177 4.04 -17.61 9.43
CA TYR A 177 5.46 -17.77 9.76
C TYR A 177 5.78 -19.13 10.43
N GLY A 178 4.92 -20.15 10.27
CA GLY A 178 5.12 -21.45 10.91
C GLY A 178 5.12 -21.39 12.46
N GLY A 179 4.54 -20.32 13.03
CA GLY A 179 4.61 -19.95 14.46
C GLY A 179 3.24 -19.81 15.17
N LYS A 180 3.14 -18.95 16.20
CA LYS A 180 2.00 -18.81 17.14
C LYS A 180 0.76 -18.04 16.63
N GLY A 181 0.53 -17.96 15.32
CA GLY A 181 -0.53 -17.09 14.75
C GLY A 181 -0.10 -15.62 14.63
N LEU A 182 -1.06 -14.75 14.32
CA LEU A 182 -0.85 -13.29 14.17
C LEU A 182 -0.58 -12.60 15.52
N SER A 183 0.27 -11.57 15.53
CA SER A 183 0.44 -10.68 16.70
C SER A 183 -0.86 -9.94 17.04
N ALA A 184 -0.93 -9.31 18.21
CA ALA A 184 -2.10 -8.51 18.60
C ALA A 184 -2.28 -7.31 17.65
N GLU A 185 -1.17 -6.68 17.26
CA GLU A 185 -1.10 -5.59 16.29
C GLU A 185 -1.60 -6.06 14.92
N GLN A 186 -1.16 -7.22 14.44
CA GLN A 186 -1.63 -7.79 13.18
C GLN A 186 -3.10 -8.16 13.20
N GLN A 187 -3.62 -8.68 14.32
CA GLN A 187 -5.04 -8.98 14.47
C GLN A 187 -5.89 -7.70 14.42
N GLN A 188 -5.46 -6.65 15.14
CA GLN A 188 -6.13 -5.35 15.13
C GLN A 188 -6.09 -4.72 13.74
N GLY A 189 -4.90 -4.69 13.11
CA GLY A 189 -4.70 -4.20 11.76
C GLY A 189 -5.59 -4.92 10.75
N LEU A 190 -5.64 -6.25 10.81
CA LEU A 190 -6.47 -7.07 9.92
C LEU A 190 -7.97 -6.81 10.11
N GLU A 191 -8.43 -6.60 11.35
CA GLU A 191 -9.82 -6.25 11.62
C GLU A 191 -10.18 -4.89 11.02
N MET A 192 -9.30 -3.89 11.17
CA MET A 192 -9.48 -2.58 10.53
C MET A 192 -9.44 -2.69 9.01
N THR A 193 -8.55 -3.50 8.43
CA THR A 193 -8.53 -3.79 6.98
C THR A 193 -9.87 -4.36 6.53
N LYS A 194 -10.41 -5.38 7.23
CA LYS A 194 -11.73 -5.94 6.90
C LYS A 194 -12.83 -4.90 6.98
N GLN A 195 -12.85 -4.08 8.03
CA GLN A 195 -13.83 -3.02 8.18
C GLN A 195 -13.76 -2.02 7.01
N VAL A 196 -12.56 -1.59 6.60
CA VAL A 196 -12.38 -0.69 5.44
C VAL A 196 -12.89 -1.36 4.16
N MET A 197 -12.44 -2.58 3.88
CA MET A 197 -12.75 -3.28 2.64
C MET A 197 -14.24 -3.58 2.50
N MET A 198 -14.87 -4.12 3.55
CA MET A 198 -16.31 -4.39 3.59
C MET A 198 -17.14 -3.11 3.56
N SER A 199 -16.60 -2.01 4.09
CA SER A 199 -17.28 -0.72 3.98
C SER A 199 -17.25 -0.20 2.55
N LEU A 200 -16.15 -0.39 1.81
CA LEU A 200 -16.03 0.06 0.42
C LEU A 200 -16.88 -0.79 -0.53
N ASP A 201 -16.90 -2.10 -0.32
CA ASP A 201 -17.68 -3.08 -1.08
C ASP A 201 -18.08 -4.25 -0.16
N GLU A 202 -19.38 -4.37 0.11
CA GLU A 202 -19.92 -5.35 1.07
C GLU A 202 -19.83 -6.80 0.56
N ASP A 203 -19.90 -6.99 -0.76
CA ASP A 203 -19.97 -8.32 -1.37
C ASP A 203 -18.57 -8.82 -1.74
N ASP A 204 -17.79 -7.98 -2.43
CA ASP A 204 -16.52 -8.38 -3.06
C ASP A 204 -15.28 -7.76 -2.37
N GLY A 205 -15.45 -6.92 -1.35
CA GLY A 205 -14.35 -6.15 -0.75
C GLY A 205 -13.22 -7.01 -0.19
N LEU A 206 -13.51 -8.18 0.38
CA LEU A 206 -12.47 -9.07 0.91
C LEU A 206 -11.71 -9.83 -0.20
N GLU A 207 -12.25 -9.91 -1.41
CA GLU A 207 -11.57 -10.51 -2.56
C GLU A 207 -10.39 -9.66 -3.07
N GLU A 208 -10.35 -8.38 -2.67
CA GLU A 208 -9.30 -7.41 -2.96
C GLU A 208 -8.18 -7.41 -1.88
N VAL A 209 -8.17 -8.42 -0.99
CA VAL A 209 -7.10 -8.67 -0.01
C VAL A 209 -6.31 -9.92 -0.41
N TYR A 210 -5.12 -9.71 -0.93
CA TYR A 210 -4.25 -10.73 -1.48
C TYR A 210 -3.11 -11.10 -0.51
N THR A 211 -2.50 -12.26 -0.76
CA THR A 211 -1.22 -12.61 -0.14
C THR A 211 -0.05 -12.26 -1.07
N PHE A 212 1.16 -12.05 -0.55
CA PHE A 212 2.34 -11.80 -1.41
C PHE A 212 2.74 -12.99 -2.31
N ARG A 213 2.22 -14.20 -2.03
CA ARG A 213 2.53 -15.44 -2.75
C ARG A 213 1.42 -15.85 -3.70
#